data_AF-G9L277-F1
#
_entry.id   AF-G9L277-F1
#
_cell.length_a   1.000
_cell.length_b   1.000
_cell.length_c   1.000
_cell.angle_alpha   90.00
_cell.angle_beta   90.00
_cell.angle_gamma   90.00
#
_symmetry.space_group_name_H-M   'P 1'
#
loop_
_entity.id
_entity.type
_entity.pdbx_description
1 polymer ?
#
loop_
_entity_poly.entity_id
_entity_poly.type
_entity_poly.pdbx_seq_one_letter_code
_entity_poly.pdbx_strand_id
1 'polypeptide(L)'
;RDNMKRKEELKVIENELIQASTKKFSLEKFYKEPSVSSKQMVDCCKRLLEQSLPYLKGMHLCISHFYSVMQDGDLCIPWNWKDGEAI
;
A
#
# COMPACT_ATOMS: atom_id res chain seq x y z
N ARG A 1 23.07 -2.84 16.92
CA ARG A 1 22.38 -1.54 17.11
C ARG A 1 21.89 -0.98 15.78
N ASP A 2 22.67 -1.10 14.70
CA ASP A 2 22.33 -0.59 13.36
C ASP A 2 21.04 -1.15 12.73
N ASN A 3 20.72 -2.44 12.93
CA ASN A 3 19.49 -3.03 12.40
C ASN A 3 18.21 -2.40 12.98
N MET A 4 18.26 -1.97 14.25
CA MET A 4 17.12 -1.31 14.90
C MET A 4 16.89 0.09 14.32
N LYS A 5 17.99 0.81 14.04
CA LYS A 5 17.94 2.13 13.40
C LYS A 5 17.35 2.05 11.99
N ARG A 6 17.84 1.12 11.16
CA ARG A 6 17.30 0.89 9.81
C ARG A 6 15.82 0.53 9.80
N LYS A 7 15.38 -0.28 10.77
CA LYS A 7 13.97 -0.66 10.91
C LYS A 7 13.09 0.56 11.22
N GLU A 8 13.57 1.48 12.06
CA GLU A 8 12.83 2.68 12.41
C GLU A 8 12.79 3.68 11.25
N GLU A 9 13.92 3.89 10.57
CA GLU A 9 14.00 4.69 9.33
C GLU A 9 13.02 4.16 8.27
N LEU A 10 12.92 2.83 8.13
CA LEU A 10 12.00 2.23 7.16
C LEU A 10 10.52 2.50 7.48
N LYS A 11 10.14 2.55 8.76
CA LYS A 11 8.76 2.90 9.16
C LYS A 11 8.45 4.37 8.89
N VAL A 12 9.43 5.27 9.06
CA VAL A 12 9.24 6.68 8.73
C VAL A 12 8.94 6.82 7.24
N ILE A 13 9.77 6.19 6.40
CA ILE A 13 9.57 6.17 4.94
C ILE A 13 8.21 5.53 4.58
N GLU A 14 7.85 4.42 5.23
CA GLU A 14 6.55 3.78 5.04
C GLU A 14 5.39 4.75 5.30
N ASN A 15 5.40 5.44 6.43
CA ASN A 15 4.35 6.40 6.80
C ASN A 15 4.27 7.58 5.81
N GLU A 16 5.41 8.12 5.39
CA GLU A 16 5.45 9.20 4.40
C GLU A 16 4.84 8.76 3.06
N LEU A 17 5.18 7.54 2.61
CA LEU A 17 4.67 7.00 1.36
C LEU A 17 3.19 6.63 1.44
N ILE A 18 2.71 6.15 2.59
CA ILE A 18 1.28 5.95 2.86
C ILE A 18 0.55 7.29 2.69
N GLN A 19 1.01 8.34 3.37
CA GLN A 19 0.37 9.65 3.29
C GLN A 19 0.38 10.22 1.87
N ALA A 20 1.51 10.09 1.15
CA ALA A 20 1.61 10.53 -0.24
C ALA A 20 0.63 9.78 -1.16
N SER A 21 0.52 8.45 -0.98
CA SER A 21 -0.38 7.60 -1.77
C SER A 21 -1.84 7.93 -1.46
N THR A 22 -2.22 8.02 -0.18
CA THR A 22 -3.57 8.45 0.25
C THR A 22 -3.96 9.77 -0.39
N LYS A 23 -3.07 10.76 -0.37
CA LYS A 23 -3.32 12.07 -0.97
C LYS A 23 -3.44 11.99 -2.49
N LYS A 24 -2.51 11.32 -3.17
CA LYS A 24 -2.50 11.21 -4.65
C LYS A 24 -3.80 10.60 -5.17
N PHE A 25 -4.27 9.53 -4.51
CA PHE A 25 -5.46 8.78 -4.94
C PHE A 25 -6.75 9.28 -4.30
N SER A 26 -6.68 10.27 -3.38
CA SER A 26 -7.84 10.73 -2.60
C SER A 26 -8.56 9.57 -1.91
N LEU A 27 -7.79 8.66 -1.30
CA LEU A 27 -8.32 7.53 -0.54
C LEU A 27 -8.93 8.02 0.77
N GLU A 28 -10.04 7.42 1.17
CA GLU A 28 -10.63 7.67 2.50
C GLU A 28 -9.85 6.91 3.59
N LYS A 29 -9.30 5.73 3.25
CA LYS A 29 -8.46 4.94 4.16
C LYS A 29 -7.37 4.21 3.37
N PHE A 30 -6.14 4.19 3.90
CA PHE A 30 -5.04 3.42 3.32
C PHE A 30 -4.15 2.81 4.41
N TYR A 31 -3.96 1.49 4.37
CA TYR A 31 -3.18 0.76 5.37
C TYR A 31 -2.69 -0.59 4.82
N LYS A 32 -1.96 -1.34 5.64
CA LYS A 32 -1.50 -2.69 5.34
C LYS A 32 -1.94 -3.68 6.40
N GLU A 33 -2.07 -4.95 6.02
CA GLU A 33 -2.23 -6.04 6.98
C GLU A 33 -0.94 -6.25 7.80
N PRO A 34 -1.05 -6.81 9.03
CA PRO A 34 0.13 -7.12 9.85
C PRO A 34 1.13 -8.07 9.19
N SER A 35 0.65 -8.93 8.30
CA SER A 35 1.44 -9.91 7.54
C SER A 35 2.30 -9.29 6.43
N VAL A 36 2.05 -8.03 6.05
CA VAL A 36 2.84 -7.29 5.07
C VAL A 36 3.95 -6.53 5.79
N SER A 37 5.20 -6.77 5.42
CA SER A 37 6.35 -6.08 6.02
C SER A 37 6.43 -4.62 5.58
N SER A 38 7.11 -3.78 6.39
CA SER A 38 7.39 -2.38 6.03
C SER A 38 8.09 -2.24 4.68
N LYS A 39 9.00 -3.17 4.36
CA LYS A 39 9.70 -3.19 3.07
C LYS A 39 8.71 -3.40 1.91
N GLN A 40 7.84 -4.41 2.04
CA GLN A 40 6.81 -4.70 1.03
C GLN A 40 5.84 -3.52 0.85
N MET A 41 5.45 -2.86 1.95
CA MET A 41 4.59 -1.68 1.89
C MET A 41 5.27 -0.50 1.19
N VAL A 42 6.54 -0.23 1.53
CA VAL A 42 7.33 0.83 0.88
C VAL A 42 7.46 0.57 -0.62
N ASP A 43 7.79 -0.66 -1.02
CA ASP A 43 7.94 -1.03 -2.42
C ASP A 43 6.59 -0.93 -3.17
N CYS A 44 5.50 -1.38 -2.53
CA CYS A 44 4.13 -1.25 -3.01
C CYS A 44 3.74 0.23 -3.23
N CYS A 45 3.94 1.10 -2.24
CA CYS A 45 3.58 2.51 -2.34
C CYS A 45 4.36 3.22 -3.45
N LYS A 46 5.66 2.94 -3.60
CA LYS A 46 6.47 3.50 -4.69
C LYS A 46 5.88 3.14 -6.05
N ARG A 47 5.58 1.85 -6.26
CA ARG A 47 4.91 1.37 -7.49
C ARG A 47 3.53 2.02 -7.68
N LEU A 48 2.73 2.16 -6.61
CA LEU A 48 1.41 2.81 -6.70
C LEU A 48 1.57 4.26 -7.14
N LEU A 49 2.49 5.01 -6.53
CA LEU A 49 2.76 6.41 -6.86
C LEU A 49 3.22 6.64 -8.31
N GLU A 50 3.59 5.61 -9.06
CA GLU A 50 3.88 5.70 -10.50
C GLU A 50 2.63 5.53 -11.37
N GLN A 51 1.53 4.97 -10.83
CA GLN A 51 0.31 4.68 -11.57
C GLN A 51 -0.67 5.86 -11.63
N SER A 52 -1.57 5.82 -12.60
CA SER A 52 -2.76 6.69 -12.68
C SER A 52 -4.02 5.84 -12.49
N LEU A 53 -4.61 5.91 -11.31
CA LEU A 53 -5.74 5.06 -10.89
C LEU A 53 -6.90 5.95 -10.41
N PRO A 54 -7.56 6.71 -11.31
CA PRO A 54 -8.58 7.69 -10.92
C PRO A 54 -9.81 7.05 -10.24
N TYR A 55 -10.04 5.76 -10.49
CA TYR A 55 -11.11 4.97 -9.91
C TYR A 55 -10.90 4.63 -8.42
N LEU A 56 -9.72 4.89 -7.85
CA LEU A 56 -9.47 4.68 -6.42
C LEU A 56 -10.03 5.81 -5.53
N LYS A 57 -10.51 6.91 -6.12
CA LYS A 57 -10.99 8.05 -5.35
C LYS A 57 -12.11 7.66 -4.38
N GLY A 58 -11.94 8.01 -3.11
CA GLY A 58 -12.89 7.74 -2.03
C GLY A 58 -12.91 6.28 -1.55
N MET A 59 -12.01 5.43 -2.05
CA MET A 59 -11.96 4.03 -1.61
C MET A 59 -11.21 3.87 -0.29
N HIS A 60 -11.50 2.77 0.41
CA HIS A 60 -10.65 2.20 1.44
C HIS A 60 -9.75 1.13 0.81
N LEU A 61 -8.45 1.36 0.82
CA LEU A 61 -7.46 0.45 0.24
C LEU A 61 -6.63 -0.20 1.34
N CYS A 62 -6.50 -1.53 1.28
CA CYS A 62 -5.68 -2.33 2.17
C CYS A 62 -4.62 -3.09 1.36
N ILE A 63 -3.37 -3.06 1.81
CA ILE A 63 -2.30 -3.87 1.23
C ILE A 63 -2.20 -5.20 1.98
N SER A 64 -2.35 -6.30 1.24
CA SER A 64 -2.39 -7.67 1.74
C SER A 64 -1.46 -8.58 0.92
N HIS A 65 -1.69 -9.90 0.96
CA HIS A 65 -1.08 -10.88 0.05
C HIS A 65 -2.04 -11.41 -1.03
N PHE A 66 -3.32 -11.06 -0.98
CA PHE A 66 -4.35 -11.60 -1.87
C PHE A 66 -5.38 -10.53 -2.23
N TYR A 67 -5.95 -10.63 -3.43
CA TYR A 67 -7.09 -9.78 -3.79
C TYR A 67 -8.32 -10.22 -3.00
N SER A 68 -8.95 -9.28 -2.30
CA SER A 68 -10.22 -9.51 -1.62
C SER A 68 -10.99 -8.20 -1.46
N VAL A 69 -12.28 -8.30 -1.17
CA VAL A 69 -13.10 -7.18 -0.72
C VAL A 69 -13.67 -7.58 0.63
N MET A 70 -13.41 -6.77 1.66
CA MET A 70 -13.89 -7.02 3.00
C MET A 70 -15.38 -6.62 3.14
N GLN A 71 -16.06 -7.16 4.15
CA GLN A 71 -17.49 -6.92 4.37
C GLN A 71 -17.81 -5.44 4.64
N ASP A 72 -16.85 -4.68 5.17
CA ASP A 72 -16.92 -3.25 5.41
C ASP A 72 -16.57 -2.39 4.17
N GLY A 73 -16.27 -3.03 3.03
CA GLY A 73 -16.01 -2.36 1.76
C GLY A 73 -14.53 -2.07 1.48
N ASP A 74 -13.60 -2.50 2.35
CA ASP A 74 -12.17 -2.31 2.12
C ASP A 74 -11.70 -3.22 0.95
N LEU A 75 -11.09 -2.60 -0.07
CA LEU A 75 -10.45 -3.31 -1.18
C LEU A 75 -9.04 -3.73 -0.76
N CYS A 76 -8.76 -5.03 -0.77
CA CYS A 76 -7.44 -5.57 -0.52
C CYS A 76 -6.72 -5.91 -1.83
N ILE A 77 -5.47 -5.47 -1.97
CA ILE A 77 -4.60 -5.86 -3.09
C ILE A 77 -3.27 -6.43 -2.57
N PRO A 78 -2.67 -7.42 -3.27
CA PRO A 78 -1.33 -7.88 -2.96
C PRO A 78 -0.31 -6.74 -3.08
N TRP A 79 0.64 -6.64 -2.14
CA TRP A 79 1.75 -5.68 -2.22
C TRP A 79 2.56 -5.79 -3.53
N ASN A 80 2.58 -6.98 -4.14
CA ASN A 80 3.24 -7.31 -5.40
C ASN A 80 2.24 -7.56 -6.53
N TRP A 81 1.10 -6.85 -6.55
CA TRP A 81 0.08 -6.97 -7.60
C TRP A 81 0.72 -7.01 -9.00
N LYS A 82 0.15 -7.81 -9.88
CA LYS A 82 0.64 -7.97 -11.26
C LYS A 82 -0.09 -6.98 -12.15
N ASP A 83 0.68 -6.23 -12.94
CA ASP A 83 0.16 -5.25 -13.88
C ASP A 83 -0.40 -5.98 -15.10
N GLY A 84 -1.62 -6.51 -14.97
CA GLY A 84 -2.51 -6.84 -16.07
C GLY A 84 -2.00 -7.67 -17.26
N GLU A 85 -0.82 -8.30 -17.21
CA GLU A 85 -0.48 -9.41 -18.13
C GLU A 85 -1.34 -10.61 -17.73
N ALA A 86 -2.64 -10.50 -18.02
CA ALA A 86 -3.44 -11.66 -18.32
C ALA A 86 -2.79 -12.33 -19.53
N ILE A 87 -2.42 -13.60 -19.36
CA ILE A 87 -2.04 -14.49 -20.45
C ILE A 87 -3.22 -14.58 -21.43
#